data_AF-A0A537G6I2-F1
#
_entry.id   AF-A0A537G6I2-F1
#
_cell.length_a   1.000
_cell.length_b   1.000
_cell.length_c   1.000
_cell.angle_alpha   90.00
_cell.angle_beta   90.00
_cell.angle_gamma   90.00
#
_symmetry.space_group_name_H-M   'P 1'
#
loop_
_entity.id
_entity.type
_entity.pdbx_description
1 polymer ?
#
loop_
_entity_poly.entity_id
_entity_poly.type
_entity_poly.pdbx_seq_one_letter_code
_entity_poly.pdbx_strand_id
1 'polypeptide(L)'
;MTPSGFRLNSLTSAVPYTVSGNQILFQVSPVTPLSNLSLSMNYGLSPFWASLPPLAWTILLELAVVFAVLVFQPSAGTVLVGGGPSDTMRKYIDLNDEKSTLRQEADRMEEDLSRGAVNRHEYKRRRRLADIRMAEIERSLGPVKGQLSGSGARYQDMVRRVERAEADLQAVRVNIADLRNQYRSGKMEKQLYESLTSDLERRKIRNRQTIDTVIITLREEIR
;
A
#
# COMPACT_ATOMS: atom_id res chain seq x y z
N MET A 1 42.77 25.06 10.58
CA MET A 1 41.62 25.10 11.51
C MET A 1 41.83 24.01 12.54
N THR A 2 41.88 24.33 13.83
CA THR A 2 42.01 23.30 14.87
C THR A 2 40.65 22.64 15.16
N PRO A 3 40.61 21.32 15.39
CA PRO A 3 39.38 20.60 15.70
C PRO A 3 38.75 21.07 17.01
N SER A 4 37.41 20.92 17.13
CA SER A 4 36.65 21.23 18.33
C SER A 4 37.19 20.45 19.55
N GLY A 5 37.44 21.14 20.66
CA GLY A 5 38.04 20.53 21.86
C GLY A 5 39.57 20.53 21.91
N PHE A 6 40.24 21.18 20.94
CA PHE A 6 41.67 21.44 20.95
C PHE A 6 42.06 22.34 22.14
N ARG A 7 42.92 21.83 23.02
CA ARG A 7 43.55 22.60 24.10
C ARG A 7 45.06 22.61 23.91
N LEU A 8 45.62 23.81 23.75
CA LEU A 8 47.07 24.02 23.69
C LEU A 8 47.60 24.07 25.12
N ASN A 9 48.37 23.06 25.53
CA ASN A 9 48.91 23.00 26.89
C ASN A 9 50.24 23.76 27.00
N SER A 10 51.11 23.62 26.00
CA SER A 10 52.36 24.37 25.89
C SER A 10 52.86 24.37 24.45
N LEU A 11 53.30 25.53 23.96
CA LEU A 11 53.96 25.66 22.67
C LEU A 11 55.37 26.20 22.88
N THR A 12 56.37 25.42 22.49
CA THR A 12 57.78 25.86 22.52
C THR A 12 58.23 26.07 21.08
N SER A 13 58.51 27.32 20.72
CA SER A 13 59.03 27.70 19.41
C SER A 13 60.20 28.65 19.54
N ALA A 14 61.17 28.52 18.63
CA ALA A 14 62.29 29.45 18.50
C ALA A 14 61.92 30.80 17.85
N VAL A 15 60.66 30.98 17.44
CA VAL A 15 60.14 32.12 16.69
C VAL A 15 58.92 32.71 17.42
N PRO A 16 58.74 34.04 17.44
CA PRO A 16 57.55 34.66 18.01
C PRO A 16 56.26 34.17 17.32
N TYR A 17 55.26 33.86 18.14
CA TYR A 17 53.97 33.36 17.69
C TYR A 17 52.84 34.14 18.36
N THR A 18 51.73 34.24 17.65
CA THR A 18 50.49 34.84 18.18
C THR A 18 49.39 33.80 18.16
N VAL A 19 48.77 33.57 19.32
CA VAL A 19 47.62 32.66 19.45
C VAL A 19 46.34 33.50 19.42
N SER A 20 45.46 33.25 18.46
CA SER A 20 44.15 33.90 18.37
C SER A 20 43.08 32.82 18.18
N GLY A 21 42.35 32.50 19.25
CA GLY A 21 41.32 31.47 19.27
C GLY A 21 41.85 30.09 18.83
N ASN A 22 41.31 29.56 17.73
CA ASN A 22 41.64 28.24 17.17
C ASN A 22 42.76 28.28 16.10
N GLN A 23 43.56 29.35 16.07
CA GLN A 23 44.62 29.54 15.09
C GLN A 23 45.91 30.00 15.77
N ILE A 24 47.03 29.41 15.35
CA ILE A 24 48.38 29.76 15.79
C ILE A 24 49.11 30.31 14.57
N LEU A 25 49.48 31.60 14.61
CA LEU A 25 50.24 32.23 13.54
C LEU A 25 51.70 32.37 13.96
N PHE A 26 52.61 31.92 13.10
CA PHE A 26 54.04 32.05 13.27
C PHE A 26 54.57 33.17 12.36
N GLN A 27 55.27 34.15 12.92
CA GLN A 27 55.90 35.21 12.12
C GLN A 27 57.37 34.86 11.89
N VAL A 28 57.68 34.25 10.74
CA VAL A 28 59.04 33.83 10.39
C VAL A 28 59.73 34.97 9.60
N SER A 29 60.75 35.60 10.17
CA SER A 29 61.68 36.48 9.44
C SER A 29 62.72 35.65 8.66
N PRO A 30 63.44 36.21 7.65
CA PRO A 30 64.19 35.42 6.66
C PRO A 30 65.19 34.45 7.33
N VAL A 31 64.96 33.16 7.14
CA VAL A 31 65.73 32.06 7.75
C VAL A 31 66.94 31.70 6.87
N THR A 32 68.15 31.75 7.43
CA THR A 32 69.38 31.20 6.84
C THR A 32 69.48 29.69 7.11
N PRO A 33 70.09 28.89 6.22
CA PRO A 33 70.14 27.43 6.33
C PRO A 33 70.96 26.87 7.51
N LEU A 34 71.50 27.74 8.38
CA LEU A 34 72.24 27.36 9.60
C LEU A 34 71.36 27.28 10.86
N SER A 35 70.08 27.65 10.81
CA SER A 35 69.20 27.66 11.99
C SER A 35 68.40 26.35 12.14
N ASN A 36 68.67 25.58 13.20
CA ASN A 36 67.85 24.43 13.59
C ASN A 36 66.55 24.91 14.27
N LEU A 37 65.51 25.20 13.49
CA LEU A 37 64.17 25.46 14.02
C LEU A 37 63.56 24.14 14.49
N SER A 38 63.54 23.93 15.81
CA SER A 38 62.75 22.87 16.43
C SER A 38 61.43 23.45 16.93
N LEU A 39 60.32 22.87 16.48
CA LEU A 39 58.98 23.22 16.90
C LEU A 39 58.41 22.02 17.64
N SER A 40 58.16 22.17 18.94
CA SER A 40 57.57 21.13 19.77
C SER A 40 56.23 21.62 20.30
N MET A 41 55.17 20.87 19.96
CA MET A 41 53.79 21.24 20.25
C MET A 41 53.14 20.12 21.07
N ASN A 42 52.77 20.44 22.30
CA ASN A 42 52.09 19.50 23.19
C ASN A 42 50.60 19.89 23.28
N TYR A 43 49.73 19.04 22.73
CA TYR A 43 48.29 19.31 22.64
C TYR A 43 47.47 18.23 23.35
N GLY A 44 46.39 18.66 24.00
CA GLY A 44 45.39 17.78 24.59
C GLY A 44 44.12 17.77 23.74
N LEU A 45 43.62 16.58 23.42
CA LEU A 45 42.29 16.39 22.85
C LEU A 45 41.38 15.91 23.97
N SER A 46 40.28 16.64 24.21
CA SER A 46 39.29 16.23 25.21
C SER A 46 38.54 14.98 24.70
N PRO A 47 38.52 13.85 25.43
CA PRO A 47 37.94 12.58 24.95
C PRO A 47 36.46 12.68 24.58
N PHE A 48 35.75 13.59 25.24
CA PHE A 48 34.33 13.87 25.02
C PHE A 48 34.01 14.36 23.59
N TRP A 49 34.95 15.01 22.91
CA TRP A 49 34.72 15.54 21.56
C TRP A 49 34.97 14.51 20.45
N ALA A 50 35.65 13.40 20.75
CA ALA A 50 35.89 12.32 19.79
C ALA A 50 34.66 11.42 19.55
N SER A 51 33.72 11.39 20.50
CA SER A 51 32.50 10.57 20.41
C SER A 51 31.31 11.27 19.72
N LEU A 52 31.36 12.59 19.52
CA LEU A 52 30.28 13.36 18.87
C LEU A 52 30.08 13.03 17.38
N PRO A 53 31.15 12.90 16.56
CA PRO A 53 30.99 12.53 15.16
C PRO A 53 30.25 11.19 14.95
N PRO A 54 30.65 10.06 15.57
CA PRO A 54 29.96 8.79 15.35
C PRO A 54 28.50 8.82 15.87
N LEU A 55 28.22 9.53 16.97
CA LEU A 55 26.85 9.69 17.48
C LEU A 55 25.93 10.47 16.52
N ALA A 56 26.48 11.46 15.80
CA ALA A 56 25.72 12.18 14.79
C ALA A 56 25.30 11.25 13.64
N TRP A 57 26.19 10.36 13.20
CA TRP A 57 25.86 9.37 12.17
C TRP A 57 24.84 8.34 12.66
N THR A 58 24.92 7.86 13.91
CA THR A 58 23.94 6.90 14.44
C THR A 58 22.54 7.50 14.52
N ILE A 59 22.41 8.76 14.95
CA ILE A 59 21.12 9.46 15.00
C ILE A 59 20.56 9.66 13.58
N LEU A 60 21.42 10.00 12.61
CA LEU A 60 21.01 10.19 11.22
C LEU A 60 20.55 8.87 10.60
N LEU A 61 21.24 7.76 10.90
CA LEU A 61 20.88 6.42 10.45
C LEU A 61 19.56 5.95 11.09
N GLU A 62 19.38 6.20 12.38
CA GLU A 62 18.13 5.91 13.10
C GLU A 62 16.95 6.70 12.52
N LEU A 63 17.13 8.02 12.29
CA LEU A 63 16.11 8.85 11.64
C LEU A 63 15.82 8.38 10.21
N ALA A 64 16.83 7.97 9.45
CA ALA A 64 16.64 7.45 8.11
C ALA A 64 15.84 6.14 8.12
N VAL A 65 16.08 5.26 9.10
CA VAL A 65 15.29 4.02 9.28
C VAL A 65 13.86 4.35 9.71
N VAL A 66 13.66 5.25 10.67
CA VAL A 66 12.30 5.67 11.10
C VAL A 66 11.54 6.34 9.95
N PHE A 67 12.21 7.20 9.19
CA PHE A 67 11.64 7.86 8.01
C PHE A 67 11.31 6.84 6.92
N ALA A 68 12.19 5.88 6.65
CA ALA A 68 11.92 4.78 5.75
C ALA A 68 10.73 3.94 6.25
N VAL A 69 10.63 3.65 7.55
CA VAL A 69 9.48 2.94 8.12
C VAL A 69 8.20 3.76 8.02
N LEU A 70 8.24 5.09 8.12
CA LEU A 70 7.06 5.97 7.94
C LEU A 70 6.63 6.09 6.47
N VAL A 71 7.58 6.23 5.55
CA VAL A 71 7.31 6.36 4.11
C VAL A 71 6.95 5.02 3.48
N PHE A 72 7.64 3.95 3.87
CA PHE A 72 7.40 2.58 3.42
C PHE A 72 6.56 1.80 4.41
N GLN A 73 5.81 2.46 5.31
CA GLN A 73 5.03 1.78 6.35
C GLN A 73 4.13 0.75 5.68
N PRO A 74 4.42 -0.56 5.83
CA PRO A 74 3.54 -1.59 5.32
C PRO A 74 2.31 -1.52 6.20
N SER A 75 1.15 -1.27 5.61
CA SER A 75 -0.14 -1.42 6.28
C SER A 75 -0.11 -2.76 7.02
N ALA A 76 -0.18 -2.71 8.35
CA ALA A 76 -0.01 -3.86 9.22
C ALA A 76 -0.82 -5.06 8.69
N GLY A 77 -0.11 -6.13 8.32
CA GLY A 77 -0.70 -7.39 7.86
C GLY A 77 -0.25 -7.85 6.47
N THR A 78 1.05 -7.93 6.22
CA THR A 78 1.58 -8.62 5.04
C THR A 78 2.18 -9.95 5.47
N VAL A 79 1.37 -11.00 5.35
CA VAL A 79 1.89 -12.35 5.11
C VAL A 79 2.79 -12.23 3.89
N LEU A 80 4.07 -12.56 4.08
CA LEU A 80 5.06 -12.68 3.04
C LEU A 80 4.57 -13.69 2.00
N VAL A 81 3.97 -13.20 0.92
CA VAL A 81 3.94 -13.92 -0.35
C VAL A 81 4.67 -13.01 -1.32
N GLY A 82 5.94 -13.32 -1.49
CA GLY A 82 6.80 -12.67 -2.46
C GLY A 82 6.23 -12.87 -3.85
N GLY A 83 5.86 -11.77 -4.46
CA GLY A 83 5.43 -11.65 -5.84
C GLY A 83 5.25 -10.16 -6.09
N GLY A 84 5.84 -9.64 -7.17
CA GLY A 84 5.75 -8.21 -7.48
C GLY A 84 4.29 -7.74 -7.64
N PRO A 85 4.05 -6.44 -7.93
CA PRO A 85 2.70 -5.91 -8.18
C PRO A 85 1.87 -6.77 -9.16
N SER A 86 2.53 -7.42 -10.13
CA SER A 86 1.93 -8.37 -11.07
C SER A 86 1.30 -9.61 -10.44
N ASP A 87 1.88 -10.15 -9.35
CA ASP A 87 1.38 -11.37 -8.71
C ASP A 87 0.13 -11.10 -7.86
N THR A 88 0.11 -9.95 -7.17
CA THR A 88 -1.09 -9.47 -6.46
C THR A 88 -2.25 -9.20 -7.43
N MET A 89 -1.93 -8.65 -8.61
CA MET A 89 -2.92 -8.37 -9.65
C MET A 89 -3.44 -9.65 -10.30
N ARG A 90 -2.58 -10.64 -10.54
CA ARG A 90 -2.98 -11.95 -11.04
C ARG A 90 -3.94 -12.64 -10.07
N LYS A 91 -3.60 -12.66 -8.78
CA LYS A 91 -4.48 -13.19 -7.72
C LYS A 91 -5.82 -12.45 -7.65
N TYR A 92 -5.83 -11.14 -7.85
CA TYR A 92 -7.07 -10.36 -7.91
C TYR A 92 -7.98 -10.78 -9.07
N ILE A 93 -7.38 -11.00 -10.26
CA ILE A 93 -8.11 -11.44 -11.45
C ILE A 93 -8.64 -12.86 -11.24
N ASP A 94 -7.81 -13.78 -10.77
CA ASP A 94 -8.18 -15.18 -10.55
C ASP A 94 -9.37 -15.31 -9.58
N LEU A 95 -9.35 -14.56 -8.47
CA LEU A 95 -10.45 -14.53 -7.50
C LEU A 95 -11.75 -13.94 -8.09
N ASN A 96 -11.66 -12.94 -8.95
CA ASN A 96 -12.83 -12.39 -9.62
C ASN A 96 -13.40 -13.35 -10.68
N ASP A 97 -12.54 -14.06 -11.42
CA ASP A 97 -12.95 -15.08 -12.37
C ASP A 97 -13.65 -16.25 -11.65
N GLU A 98 -13.11 -16.70 -10.52
CA GLU A 98 -13.77 -17.71 -9.68
C GLU A 98 -15.14 -17.25 -9.16
N LYS A 99 -15.23 -16.00 -8.67
CA LYS A 99 -16.51 -15.39 -8.24
C LYS A 99 -17.52 -15.34 -9.39
N SER A 100 -17.07 -15.01 -10.60
CA SER A 100 -17.90 -14.94 -11.79
C SER A 100 -18.43 -16.32 -12.23
N THR A 101 -17.57 -17.33 -12.22
CA THR A 101 -17.96 -18.71 -12.58
C THR A 101 -18.98 -19.29 -11.60
N LEU A 102 -18.75 -19.17 -10.29
CA LEU A 102 -19.70 -19.61 -9.27
C LEU A 102 -21.06 -18.92 -9.40
N ARG A 103 -21.05 -17.65 -9.81
CA ARG A 103 -22.29 -16.89 -10.02
C ARG A 103 -23.05 -17.36 -11.25
N GLN A 104 -22.36 -17.63 -12.36
CA GLN A 104 -23.01 -18.22 -13.53
C GLN A 104 -23.56 -19.61 -13.24
N GLU A 105 -22.84 -20.42 -12.46
CA GLU A 105 -23.33 -21.73 -12.02
C GLU A 105 -24.57 -21.60 -11.13
N ALA A 106 -24.59 -20.61 -10.24
CA ALA A 106 -25.76 -20.30 -9.42
C ALA A 106 -26.98 -19.85 -10.24
N ASP A 107 -26.76 -19.03 -11.28
CA ASP A 107 -27.82 -18.60 -12.21
C ASP A 107 -28.34 -19.80 -13.04
N ARG A 108 -27.46 -20.71 -13.50
CA ARG A 108 -27.86 -21.95 -14.20
C ARG A 108 -28.69 -22.89 -13.32
N MET A 109 -28.29 -23.09 -12.07
CA MET A 109 -29.06 -23.92 -11.12
C MET A 109 -30.47 -23.38 -10.88
N GLU A 110 -30.67 -22.06 -10.96
CA GLU A 110 -31.98 -21.43 -10.82
C GLU A 110 -32.84 -21.63 -12.07
N GLU A 111 -32.22 -21.60 -13.26
CA GLU A 111 -32.88 -21.96 -14.51
C GLU A 111 -33.30 -23.44 -14.54
N ASP A 112 -32.42 -24.35 -14.10
CA ASP A 112 -32.73 -25.78 -14.00
C ASP A 112 -33.86 -26.08 -13.00
N LEU A 113 -33.94 -25.32 -11.90
CA LEU A 113 -35.08 -25.38 -10.98
C LEU A 113 -36.37 -24.89 -11.66
N SER A 114 -36.30 -23.80 -12.44
CA SER A 114 -37.46 -23.27 -13.17
C SER A 114 -38.00 -24.25 -14.23
N ARG A 115 -37.10 -25.03 -14.84
CA ARG A 115 -37.40 -26.09 -15.81
C ARG A 115 -37.82 -27.41 -15.14
N GLY A 116 -37.73 -27.51 -13.81
CA GLY A 116 -38.06 -28.73 -13.05
C GLY A 116 -37.00 -29.84 -13.15
N ALA A 117 -35.82 -29.56 -13.70
CA ALA A 117 -34.73 -30.52 -13.86
C ALA A 117 -34.04 -30.87 -12.53
N VAL A 118 -34.17 -30.01 -11.51
CA VAL A 118 -33.54 -30.19 -10.19
C VAL A 118 -34.60 -30.11 -9.08
N ASN A 119 -34.50 -31.02 -8.11
CA ASN A 119 -35.36 -31.01 -6.93
C ASN A 119 -35.08 -29.78 -6.06
N ARG A 120 -36.13 -29.16 -5.54
CA ARG A 120 -36.07 -27.96 -4.68
C ARG A 120 -35.17 -28.13 -3.45
N HIS A 121 -35.07 -29.34 -2.89
CA HIS A 121 -34.19 -29.59 -1.76
C HIS A 121 -32.71 -29.56 -2.18
N GLU A 122 -32.38 -30.19 -3.31
CA GLU A 122 -31.02 -30.22 -3.85
C GLU A 122 -30.56 -28.83 -4.28
N TYR A 123 -31.44 -28.07 -4.95
CA TYR A 123 -31.21 -26.65 -5.26
C TYR A 123 -30.86 -25.85 -4.01
N LYS A 124 -31.66 -25.97 -2.92
CA LYS A 124 -31.39 -25.25 -1.67
C LYS A 124 -30.02 -25.59 -1.08
N ARG A 125 -29.60 -26.86 -1.15
CA ARG A 125 -28.29 -27.29 -0.64
C ARG A 125 -27.15 -26.74 -1.49
N ARG A 126 -27.21 -26.91 -2.82
CA ARG A 126 -26.17 -26.41 -3.74
C ARG A 126 -26.08 -24.89 -3.72
N ARG A 127 -27.22 -24.20 -3.63
CA ARG A 127 -27.26 -22.75 -3.51
C ARG A 127 -26.57 -22.24 -2.25
N ARG A 128 -26.86 -22.84 -1.09
CA ARG A 128 -26.17 -22.49 0.16
C ARG A 128 -24.66 -22.72 0.07
N LEU A 129 -24.22 -23.80 -0.57
CA LEU A 129 -22.79 -24.06 -0.75
C LEU A 129 -22.13 -23.00 -1.64
N ALA A 130 -22.78 -22.62 -2.75
CA ALA A 130 -22.32 -21.55 -3.62
C ALA A 130 -22.25 -20.21 -2.88
N ASP A 131 -23.26 -19.88 -2.07
CA ASP A 131 -23.28 -18.66 -1.25
C ASP A 131 -22.13 -18.63 -0.23
N ILE A 132 -21.83 -19.76 0.43
CA ILE A 132 -20.69 -19.87 1.36
C ILE A 132 -19.36 -19.65 0.63
N ARG A 133 -19.14 -20.30 -0.51
CA ARG A 133 -17.91 -20.12 -1.31
C ARG A 133 -17.76 -18.69 -1.82
N MET A 134 -18.85 -18.08 -2.28
CA MET A 134 -18.85 -16.68 -2.71
C MET A 134 -18.45 -15.74 -1.56
N ALA A 135 -18.93 -15.99 -0.34
CA ALA A 135 -18.55 -15.20 0.84
C ALA A 135 -17.07 -15.40 1.24
N GLU A 136 -16.54 -16.61 1.08
CA GLU A 136 -15.12 -16.90 1.31
C GLU A 136 -14.22 -16.16 0.30
N ILE A 137 -14.59 -16.17 -0.98
CA ILE A 137 -13.88 -15.42 -2.04
C ILE A 137 -13.94 -13.91 -1.78
N GLU A 138 -15.08 -13.39 -1.31
CA GLU A 138 -15.20 -11.97 -0.96
C GLU A 138 -14.29 -11.59 0.21
N ARG A 139 -14.13 -12.49 1.18
CA ARG A 139 -13.19 -12.30 2.30
C ARG A 139 -11.72 -12.34 1.84
N SER A 140 -11.37 -13.19 0.86
CA SER A 140 -10.02 -13.26 0.31
C SER A 140 -9.69 -12.13 -0.67
N LEU A 141 -10.71 -11.51 -1.29
CA LEU A 141 -10.58 -10.31 -2.12
C LEU A 141 -10.17 -9.05 -1.33
N GLY A 142 -10.61 -8.93 -0.07
CA GLY A 142 -10.30 -7.81 0.81
C GLY A 142 -8.80 -7.46 0.92
N PRO A 143 -7.93 -8.39 1.35
CA PRO A 143 -6.50 -8.13 1.47
C PRO A 143 -5.84 -7.85 0.11
N VAL A 144 -6.29 -8.50 -0.97
CA VAL A 144 -5.75 -8.30 -2.32
C VAL A 144 -6.08 -6.91 -2.85
N LYS A 145 -7.30 -6.40 -2.62
CA LYS A 145 -7.70 -5.02 -2.93
C LYS A 145 -6.87 -3.99 -2.17
N GLY A 146 -6.57 -4.25 -0.90
CA GLY A 146 -5.72 -3.41 -0.07
C GLY A 146 -4.29 -3.30 -0.61
N GLN A 147 -3.69 -4.45 -0.95
CA GLN A 147 -2.35 -4.51 -1.56
C GLN A 147 -2.29 -3.82 -2.92
N LEU A 148 -3.32 -4.01 -3.76
CA LEU A 148 -3.38 -3.38 -5.08
C LEU A 148 -3.57 -1.86 -4.99
N SER A 149 -4.36 -1.39 -4.03
CA SER A 149 -4.54 0.05 -3.76
C SER A 149 -3.27 0.72 -3.23
N GLY A 150 -2.44 -0.03 -2.48
CA GLY A 150 -1.16 0.45 -1.96
C GLY A 150 -0.03 0.50 -3.01
N SER A 151 -0.19 -0.20 -4.14
CA SER A 151 0.84 -0.28 -5.19
C SER A 151 0.91 0.98 -6.08
N GLY A 152 -0.11 1.84 -6.09
CA GLY A 152 -0.08 3.11 -6.84
C GLY A 152 -1.46 3.77 -7.02
N ALA A 153 -1.47 5.09 -7.24
CA ALA A 153 -2.70 5.90 -7.36
C ALA A 153 -3.64 5.44 -8.49
N ARG A 154 -3.09 5.00 -9.63
CA ARG A 154 -3.86 4.47 -10.76
C ARG A 154 -4.64 3.21 -10.37
N TYR A 155 -3.98 2.27 -9.68
CA TYR A 155 -4.60 1.02 -9.22
C TYR A 155 -5.63 1.26 -8.12
N GLN A 156 -5.36 2.20 -7.22
CA GLN A 156 -6.33 2.64 -6.21
C GLN A 156 -7.63 3.14 -6.85
N ASP A 157 -7.55 3.96 -7.91
CA ASP A 157 -8.74 4.44 -8.61
C ASP A 157 -9.51 3.32 -9.30
N MET A 158 -8.81 2.34 -9.89
CA MET A 158 -9.42 1.15 -10.49
C MET A 158 -10.14 0.29 -9.45
N VAL A 159 -9.49 0.00 -8.32
CA VAL A 159 -10.10 -0.76 -7.20
C VAL A 159 -11.32 -0.03 -6.67
N ARG A 160 -11.23 1.29 -6.44
CA ARG A 160 -12.37 2.11 -5.98
C ARG A 160 -13.54 2.11 -6.97
N ARG A 161 -13.29 2.05 -8.28
CA ARG A 161 -14.36 1.93 -9.29
C ARG A 161 -15.08 0.60 -9.15
N VAL A 162 -14.34 -0.50 -8.97
CA VAL A 162 -14.93 -1.83 -8.74
C VAL A 162 -15.71 -1.86 -7.44
N GLU A 163 -15.17 -1.36 -6.34
CA GLU A 163 -15.86 -1.33 -5.05
C GLU A 163 -17.18 -0.57 -5.09
N ARG A 164 -17.21 0.60 -5.75
CA ARG A 164 -18.45 1.35 -5.94
C ARG A 164 -19.46 0.57 -6.79
N ALA A 165 -19.01 -0.04 -7.88
CA ALA A 165 -19.87 -0.84 -8.74
C ALA A 165 -20.41 -2.10 -8.03
N GLU A 166 -19.60 -2.76 -7.21
CA GLU A 166 -20.03 -3.90 -6.38
C GLU A 166 -21.04 -3.49 -5.31
N ALA A 167 -20.80 -2.38 -4.61
CA ALA A 167 -21.72 -1.84 -3.62
C ALA A 167 -23.07 -1.47 -4.24
N ASP A 168 -23.07 -0.76 -5.37
CA ASP A 168 -24.31 -0.40 -6.07
C ASP A 168 -25.02 -1.65 -6.62
N LEU A 169 -24.27 -2.65 -7.10
CA LEU A 169 -24.85 -3.92 -7.55
C LEU A 169 -25.52 -4.69 -6.40
N GLN A 170 -24.96 -4.65 -5.19
CA GLN A 170 -25.58 -5.24 -4.02
C GLN A 170 -26.86 -4.48 -3.61
N ALA A 171 -26.82 -3.14 -3.62
CA ALA A 171 -27.99 -2.31 -3.36
C ALA A 171 -29.14 -2.60 -4.35
N VAL A 172 -28.81 -2.69 -5.64
CA VAL A 172 -29.79 -3.05 -6.69
C VAL A 172 -30.41 -4.43 -6.44
N ARG A 173 -29.63 -5.44 -6.02
CA ARG A 173 -30.18 -6.77 -5.71
C ARG A 173 -31.17 -6.73 -4.55
N VAL A 174 -30.85 -6.00 -3.49
CA VAL A 174 -31.75 -5.82 -2.34
C VAL A 174 -33.04 -5.15 -2.77
N ASN A 175 -32.95 -4.09 -3.59
CA ASN A 175 -34.13 -3.39 -4.10
C ASN A 175 -35.01 -4.29 -4.98
N ILE A 176 -34.44 -5.11 -5.87
CA ILE A 176 -35.21 -6.07 -6.67
C ILE A 176 -35.93 -7.09 -5.77
N ALA A 177 -35.26 -7.58 -4.72
CA ALA A 177 -35.87 -8.52 -3.78
C ALA A 177 -37.02 -7.86 -2.99
N ASP A 178 -36.87 -6.61 -2.57
CA ASP A 178 -37.92 -5.87 -1.88
C ASP A 178 -39.12 -5.58 -2.80
N LEU A 179 -38.90 -5.09 -4.02
CA LEU A 179 -39.96 -4.90 -5.02
C LEU A 179 -40.74 -6.18 -5.28
N ARG A 180 -40.04 -7.32 -5.37
CA ARG A 180 -40.68 -8.63 -5.54
C ARG A 180 -41.57 -8.99 -4.34
N ASN A 181 -41.16 -8.68 -3.12
CA ASN A 181 -41.96 -8.92 -1.93
C ASN A 181 -43.19 -8.00 -1.89
N GLN A 182 -43.03 -6.72 -2.24
CA GLN A 182 -44.13 -5.75 -2.31
C GLN A 182 -45.18 -6.16 -3.35
N TYR A 183 -44.74 -6.56 -4.55
CA TYR A 183 -45.62 -7.09 -5.60
C TYR A 183 -46.38 -8.35 -5.15
N ARG A 184 -45.69 -9.33 -4.53
CA ARG A 184 -46.33 -10.54 -3.99
C ARG A 184 -47.34 -10.25 -2.88
N SER A 185 -47.13 -9.19 -2.12
CA SER A 185 -48.06 -8.74 -1.07
C SER A 185 -49.22 -7.90 -1.58
N GLY A 186 -49.32 -7.68 -2.90
CA GLY A 186 -50.38 -6.88 -3.52
C GLY A 186 -50.29 -5.38 -3.28
N LYS A 187 -49.18 -4.89 -2.71
CA LYS A 187 -48.96 -3.48 -2.37
C LYS A 187 -48.53 -2.62 -3.57
N MET A 188 -48.35 -3.23 -4.73
CA MET A 188 -47.78 -2.59 -5.91
C MET A 188 -48.51 -3.05 -7.17
N GLU A 189 -48.80 -2.10 -8.05
CA GLU A 189 -49.36 -2.37 -9.38
C GLU A 189 -48.33 -3.06 -10.28
N LYS A 190 -48.80 -3.97 -11.14
CA LYS A 190 -47.96 -4.73 -12.07
C LYS A 190 -47.13 -3.81 -12.99
N GLN A 191 -47.71 -2.75 -13.52
CA GLN A 191 -47.03 -1.83 -14.43
C GLN A 191 -45.88 -1.06 -13.74
N LEU A 192 -46.10 -0.65 -12.48
CA LEU A 192 -45.07 -0.02 -11.66
C LEU A 192 -43.94 -1.01 -11.32
N TYR A 193 -44.28 -2.26 -10.99
CA TYR A 193 -43.30 -3.31 -10.75
C TYR A 193 -42.42 -3.61 -11.98
N GLU A 194 -43.03 -3.76 -13.16
CA GLU A 194 -42.30 -4.07 -14.40
C GLU A 194 -41.35 -2.92 -14.80
N SER A 195 -41.82 -1.68 -14.73
CA SER A 195 -41.00 -0.50 -15.03
C SER A 195 -39.80 -0.36 -14.08
N LEU A 196 -40.01 -0.40 -12.76
CA LEU A 196 -38.93 -0.31 -11.76
C LEU A 196 -37.94 -1.47 -11.87
N THR A 197 -38.43 -2.68 -12.09
CA THR A 197 -37.55 -3.86 -12.25
C THR A 197 -36.69 -3.73 -13.50
N SER A 198 -37.25 -3.22 -14.61
CA SER A 198 -36.51 -3.03 -15.85
C SER A 198 -35.35 -2.03 -15.71
N ASP A 199 -35.56 -0.93 -14.96
CA ASP A 199 -34.52 0.06 -14.68
C ASP A 199 -33.40 -0.52 -13.79
N LEU A 200 -33.79 -1.23 -12.73
CA LEU A 200 -32.84 -1.91 -11.85
C LEU A 200 -32.02 -2.97 -12.58
N GLU A 201 -32.61 -3.75 -13.49
CA GLU A 201 -31.87 -4.71 -14.31
C GLU A 201 -30.90 -4.00 -15.27
N ARG A 202 -31.27 -2.87 -15.87
CA ARG A 202 -30.35 -2.05 -16.67
C ARG A 202 -29.16 -1.54 -15.84
N ARG A 203 -29.42 -1.06 -14.61
CA ARG A 203 -28.36 -0.63 -13.68
C ARG A 203 -27.43 -1.79 -13.30
N LYS A 204 -28.00 -2.97 -13.01
CA LYS A 204 -27.24 -4.19 -12.73
C LYS A 204 -26.32 -4.60 -13.88
N ILE A 205 -26.79 -4.53 -15.12
CA ILE A 205 -25.97 -4.81 -16.32
C ILE A 205 -24.82 -3.80 -16.43
N ARG A 206 -25.09 -2.50 -16.27
CA ARG A 206 -24.06 -1.45 -16.34
C ARG A 206 -22.97 -1.61 -15.27
N ASN A 207 -23.36 -1.92 -14.04
CA ASN A 207 -22.42 -2.13 -12.95
C ASN A 207 -21.54 -3.37 -13.19
N ARG A 208 -22.12 -4.45 -13.74
CA ARG A 208 -21.34 -5.62 -14.18
C ARG A 208 -20.32 -5.26 -15.25
N GLN A 209 -20.75 -4.58 -16.31
CA GLN A 209 -19.85 -4.14 -17.38
C GLN A 209 -18.69 -3.27 -16.86
N THR A 210 -18.95 -2.42 -15.86
CA THR A 210 -17.91 -1.59 -15.24
C THR A 210 -16.86 -2.45 -14.54
N ILE A 211 -17.28 -3.47 -13.79
CA ILE A 211 -16.37 -4.42 -13.12
C ILE A 211 -15.55 -5.19 -14.16
N ASP A 212 -16.21 -5.75 -15.18
CA ASP A 212 -15.56 -6.53 -16.24
C ASP A 212 -14.54 -5.69 -17.01
N THR A 213 -14.88 -4.45 -17.34
CA THR A 213 -13.96 -3.51 -18.03
C THR A 213 -12.70 -3.28 -17.21
N VAL A 214 -12.84 -3.02 -15.90
CA VAL A 214 -11.68 -2.80 -15.02
C VAL A 214 -10.82 -4.06 -14.93
N ILE A 215 -11.42 -5.25 -14.82
CA ILE A 215 -10.69 -6.53 -14.78
C ILE A 215 -9.91 -6.75 -16.09
N ILE A 216 -10.52 -6.46 -17.24
CA ILE A 216 -9.86 -6.58 -18.55
C ILE A 216 -8.67 -5.61 -18.64
N THR A 217 -8.83 -4.36 -18.22
CA THR A 217 -7.72 -3.40 -18.21
C THR A 217 -6.58 -3.85 -17.30
N LEU A 218 -6.88 -4.41 -16.11
CA LEU A 218 -5.86 -4.98 -15.23
C LEU A 218 -5.14 -6.16 -15.89
N ARG A 219 -5.87 -7.00 -16.63
CA ARG A 219 -5.30 -8.13 -17.37
C ARG A 219 -4.35 -7.69 -18.49
N GLU A 220 -4.70 -6.61 -19.20
CA GLU A 220 -3.85 -6.03 -20.24
C GLU A 220 -2.55 -5.44 -19.68
N GLU A 221 -2.56 -4.89 -18.46
CA GLU A 221 -1.35 -4.34 -17.82
C GLU A 221 -0.36 -5.40 -17.31
N ILE A 222 -0.78 -6.65 -17.13
CA ILE A 222 0.10 -7.75 -16.71
C ILE A 222 0.83 -8.38 -17.91
N ARG A 223 0.30 -8.20 -19.12
CA ARG A 223 0.79 -8.85 -20.35
C ARG A 223 1.94 -8.08 -20.99
#